data_AF-A0A1M7RI76-F1
#
_entry.id   AF-A0A1M7RI76-F1
#
_cell.length_a   1.000
_cell.length_b   1.000
_cell.length_c   1.000
_cell.angle_alpha   90.00
_cell.angle_beta   90.00
_cell.angle_gamma   90.00
#
_symmetry.space_group_name_H-M   'P 1'
#
loop_
_entity.id
_entity.type
_entity.pdbx_description
1 polymer ?
#
loop_
_entity_poly.entity_id
_entity_poly.type
_entity_poly.pdbx_seq_one_letter_code
_entity_poly.pdbx_strand_id
1 'polypeptide(L)'
;EQLLKQDPSNEDLNELIIAGVMTHEASGILRERFGAQMVDEHALIKEIANTVIAQPGCLKMSDWHCGTSHCLAGWATILSPIAGEIEKRSDTKTAGCTVLPSYAPLFFSDDETVLKKMQEIVNQQ
;
A
#
# COMPACT_ATOMS: atom_id res chain seq x y z
N GLU A 1 -19.88 2.75 7.21
CA GLU A 1 -20.25 3.95 7.99
C GLU A 1 -20.35 3.73 9.51
N GLN A 2 -20.98 2.67 10.02
CA GLN A 2 -21.07 2.46 11.49
C GLN A 2 -19.74 2.07 12.17
N LEU A 3 -18.80 1.46 11.44
CA LEU A 3 -17.52 0.99 11.98
C LEU A 3 -16.58 2.16 12.35
N LEU A 4 -16.53 3.23 11.54
CA LEU A 4 -15.66 4.38 11.79
C LEU A 4 -16.10 5.23 12.99
N LYS A 5 -17.32 5.03 13.48
CA LYS A 5 -17.87 5.74 14.65
C LYS A 5 -17.51 5.07 15.99
N GLN A 6 -16.74 3.97 15.98
CA GLN A 6 -16.44 3.14 17.15
C GLN A 6 -14.93 2.97 17.39
N ASP A 7 -14.12 3.98 17.05
CA ASP A 7 -12.64 3.92 17.15
C ASP A 7 -12.05 2.61 16.58
N PRO A 8 -12.19 2.37 15.26
CA PRO A 8 -11.85 1.10 14.62
C PRO A 8 -10.37 0.75 14.82
N SER A 9 -9.98 -0.51 14.99
CA SER A 9 -8.57 -0.88 15.07
C SER A 9 -7.82 -0.59 13.76
N ASN A 10 -6.49 -0.63 13.77
CA ASN A 10 -5.72 -0.52 12.52
C ASN A 10 -6.08 -1.65 11.53
N GLU A 11 -6.40 -2.84 12.05
CA GLU A 11 -6.83 -3.96 11.23
C GLU A 11 -8.17 -3.66 10.54
N ASP A 12 -9.16 -3.16 11.28
CA ASP A 12 -10.46 -2.77 10.72
C ASP A 12 -10.32 -1.72 9.61
N LEU A 13 -9.43 -0.74 9.82
CA LEU A 13 -9.14 0.29 8.82
C LEU A 13 -8.45 -0.29 7.59
N ASN A 14 -7.47 -1.19 7.78
CA ASN A 14 -6.79 -1.86 6.68
C ASN A 14 -7.80 -2.67 5.84
N GLU A 15 -8.68 -3.45 6.47
CA GLU A 15 -9.69 -4.25 5.78
C GLU A 15 -10.61 -3.39 4.90
N LEU A 16 -11.07 -2.24 5.43
CA LEU A 16 -11.87 -1.29 4.65
C LEU A 16 -11.11 -0.78 3.41
N ILE A 17 -9.85 -0.38 3.60
CA ILE A 17 -8.99 0.15 2.54
C ILE A 17 -8.72 -0.91 1.46
N ILE A 18 -8.37 -2.14 1.88
CA ILE A 18 -8.12 -3.29 0.99
C ILE A 18 -9.39 -3.70 0.24
N ALA A 19 -10.56 -3.62 0.88
CA ALA A 19 -11.83 -3.86 0.22
C ALA A 19 -12.23 -2.73 -0.76
N GLY A 20 -11.48 -1.62 -0.81
CA GLY A 20 -11.81 -0.44 -1.62
C GLY A 20 -13.02 0.34 -1.10
N VAL A 21 -13.35 0.18 0.19
CA VAL A 21 -14.53 0.77 0.82
C VAL A 21 -14.09 1.81 1.85
N MET A 22 -14.65 3.02 1.78
CA MET A 22 -14.29 4.13 2.68
C MET A 22 -12.78 4.45 2.70
N THR A 23 -12.07 4.13 1.60
CA THR A 23 -10.61 4.22 1.45
C THR A 23 -10.05 5.58 1.87
N HIS A 24 -10.68 6.68 1.47
CA HIS A 24 -10.21 8.03 1.81
C HIS A 24 -10.33 8.32 3.32
N GLU A 25 -11.45 7.94 3.94
CA GLU A 25 -11.72 8.20 5.36
C GLU A 25 -10.84 7.31 6.24
N ALA A 26 -10.79 6.01 5.93
CA ALA A 26 -9.99 5.05 6.70
C ALA A 26 -8.48 5.36 6.62
N SER A 27 -7.96 5.70 5.44
CA SER A 27 -6.55 6.11 5.32
C SER A 27 -6.26 7.46 5.98
N GLY A 28 -7.25 8.36 6.04
CA GLY A 28 -7.16 9.60 6.81
C GLY A 28 -6.95 9.34 8.30
N ILE A 29 -7.75 8.44 8.88
CA ILE A 29 -7.61 8.04 10.29
C ILE A 29 -6.25 7.40 10.54
N LEU A 30 -5.76 6.52 9.65
CA LEU A 30 -4.42 5.95 9.78
C LEU A 30 -3.34 7.05 9.75
N ARG A 31 -3.41 8.00 8.81
CA ARG A 31 -2.45 9.11 8.74
C ARG A 31 -2.44 9.93 10.02
N GLU A 32 -3.60 10.28 10.56
CA GLU A 32 -3.72 11.01 11.83
C GLU A 32 -3.10 10.23 13.00
N ARG A 33 -3.41 8.93 13.12
CA ARG A 33 -2.87 8.05 14.18
C ARG A 33 -1.35 7.99 14.18
N PHE A 34 -0.75 7.93 13.00
CA PHE A 34 0.70 7.85 12.88
C PHE A 34 1.38 9.21 12.85
N GLY A 35 0.64 10.32 12.76
CA GLY A 35 1.18 11.65 12.53
C GLY A 35 1.84 11.77 11.15
N ALA A 36 1.37 11.00 10.18
CA ALA A 36 1.95 10.89 8.85
C ALA A 36 1.48 12.03 7.95
N GLN A 37 2.42 12.65 7.24
CA GLN A 37 2.09 13.64 6.21
C GLN A 37 1.46 12.97 4.98
N MET A 38 0.73 13.75 4.19
CA MET A 38 0.16 13.28 2.93
C MET A 38 1.29 12.95 1.94
N VAL A 39 1.24 11.73 1.41
CA VAL A 39 2.14 11.26 0.35
C VAL A 39 1.47 11.46 -1.00
N ASP A 40 2.24 11.86 -2.01
CA ASP A 40 1.79 11.80 -3.40
C ASP A 40 1.72 10.33 -3.84
N GLU A 41 0.56 9.72 -3.63
CA GLU A 41 0.29 8.31 -3.96
C GLU A 41 0.55 8.02 -5.45
N HIS A 42 0.25 8.97 -6.35
CA HIS A 42 0.44 8.80 -7.77
C HIS A 42 1.93 8.81 -8.16
N ALA A 43 2.72 9.69 -7.55
CA ALA A 43 4.17 9.67 -7.73
C ALA A 43 4.78 8.37 -7.19
N LEU A 44 4.37 7.96 -5.97
CA LEU A 44 4.88 6.76 -5.31
C LEU A 44 4.59 5.49 -6.12
N ILE A 45 3.34 5.28 -6.54
CA ILE A 45 2.99 4.08 -7.31
C ILE A 45 3.69 4.04 -8.66
N LYS A 46 3.93 5.20 -9.29
CA LYS A 46 4.68 5.29 -10.54
C LYS A 46 6.15 4.92 -10.36
N GLU A 47 6.76 5.35 -9.26
CA GLU A 47 8.13 4.95 -8.91
C GLU A 47 8.24 3.45 -8.63
N ILE A 48 7.28 2.88 -7.89
CA ILE A 48 7.16 1.43 -7.67
C ILE A 48 7.02 0.69 -9.00
N ALA A 49 6.10 1.13 -9.87
CA ALA A 49 5.85 0.50 -11.15
C ALA A 49 7.09 0.48 -12.05
N ASN A 50 7.81 1.61 -12.15
CA ASN A 50 9.06 1.69 -12.89
C ASN A 50 10.13 0.76 -12.31
N THR A 51 10.25 0.69 -10.99
CA THR A 51 11.24 -0.17 -10.30
C THR A 51 10.96 -1.65 -10.56
N VAL A 52 9.70 -2.07 -10.41
CA VAL A 52 9.25 -3.45 -10.62
C VAL A 52 9.44 -3.88 -12.08
N ILE A 53 9.13 -3.01 -13.05
CA ILE A 53 9.28 -3.33 -14.48
C ILE A 53 10.75 -3.38 -14.89
N ALA A 54 11.58 -2.47 -14.38
CA ALA A 54 13.01 -2.44 -14.69
C ALA A 54 13.78 -3.64 -14.11
N GLN A 55 13.23 -4.33 -13.10
CA GLN A 55 13.87 -5.46 -12.43
C GLN A 55 12.94 -6.69 -12.40
N PRO A 56 12.85 -7.46 -13.50
CA PRO A 56 12.02 -8.66 -13.56
C PRO A 56 12.36 -9.66 -12.44
N GLY A 57 11.36 -10.12 -11.71
CA GLY A 57 11.49 -11.08 -10.60
C GLY A 57 11.64 -10.46 -9.21
N CYS A 58 11.65 -9.12 -9.11
CA CYS A 58 11.66 -8.39 -7.83
C CYS A 58 10.26 -8.17 -7.22
N LEU A 59 9.20 -8.50 -7.97
CA LEU A 59 7.86 -8.65 -7.44
C LEU A 59 7.57 -10.14 -7.26
N LYS A 60 7.18 -10.55 -6.04
CA LYS A 60 6.80 -11.92 -5.69
C LYS A 60 5.63 -11.89 -4.70
N MET A 61 4.47 -11.50 -5.20
CA MET A 61 3.19 -11.49 -4.49
C MET A 61 2.76 -12.90 -4.05
N SER A 62 3.22 -13.95 -4.75
CA SER A 62 2.92 -15.35 -4.47
C SER A 62 3.51 -15.89 -3.15
N ASP A 63 4.42 -15.16 -2.51
CA ASP A 63 5.19 -15.60 -1.33
C ASP A 63 4.90 -14.75 -0.07
N TRP A 64 3.64 -14.38 0.20
CA TRP A 64 3.13 -13.42 1.22
C TRP A 64 3.65 -13.50 2.69
N HIS A 65 4.68 -14.29 3.03
CA HIS A 65 5.24 -14.44 4.38
C HIS A 65 6.78 -14.45 4.48
N CYS A 66 7.52 -13.81 3.56
CA CYS A 66 9.00 -13.84 3.65
C CYS A 66 9.66 -12.71 4.47
N GLY A 67 8.88 -11.78 5.03
CA GLY A 67 9.42 -10.70 5.87
C GLY A 67 10.35 -9.73 5.12
N THR A 68 10.29 -9.71 3.78
CA THR A 68 11.00 -8.75 2.91
C THR A 68 10.12 -8.32 1.74
N SER A 69 10.44 -7.17 1.15
CA SER A 69 9.64 -6.36 0.23
C SER A 69 9.34 -7.01 -1.13
N HIS A 70 8.33 -7.90 -1.18
CA HIS A 70 7.88 -8.50 -2.44
C HIS A 70 6.47 -8.09 -2.90
N CYS A 71 5.76 -7.29 -2.09
CA CYS A 71 4.43 -6.79 -2.38
C CYS A 71 4.44 -5.26 -2.51
N LEU A 72 3.38 -4.69 -3.11
CA LEU A 72 3.29 -3.23 -3.31
C LEU A 72 3.44 -2.45 -1.99
N ALA A 73 2.88 -2.97 -0.89
CA ALA A 73 3.05 -2.39 0.43
C ALA A 73 4.52 -2.39 0.89
N GLY A 74 5.26 -3.47 0.63
CA GLY A 74 6.69 -3.55 0.96
C GLY A 74 7.58 -2.67 0.07
N TRP A 75 7.22 -2.49 -1.20
CA TRP A 75 7.90 -1.50 -2.05
C TRP A 75 7.62 -0.06 -1.58
N ALA A 76 6.42 0.20 -1.09
CA ALA A 76 6.09 1.48 -0.49
C ALA A 76 6.96 1.77 0.74
N THR A 77 7.24 0.79 1.60
CA THR A 77 8.09 0.99 2.80
C THR A 77 9.56 1.23 2.46
N ILE A 78 10.06 0.71 1.33
CA ILE A 78 11.40 1.02 0.81
C ILE A 78 11.46 2.45 0.26
N LEU A 79 10.48 2.84 -0.56
CA LEU A 79 10.56 4.08 -1.35
C LEU A 79 9.96 5.30 -0.64
N SER A 80 9.07 5.11 0.33
CA SER A 80 8.48 6.17 1.14
C SER A 80 9.04 6.13 2.57
N PRO A 81 9.83 7.14 2.99
CA PRO A 81 10.31 7.24 4.37
C PRO A 81 9.17 7.20 5.39
N ILE A 82 8.04 7.82 5.06
CA ILE A 82 6.82 7.83 5.89
C ILE A 82 6.30 6.40 6.10
N ALA A 83 6.22 5.60 5.03
CA ALA A 83 5.79 4.21 5.15
C ALA A 83 6.78 3.37 5.96
N GLY A 84 8.09 3.54 5.74
CA GLY A 84 9.12 2.87 6.52
C GLY A 84 9.10 3.21 8.02
N GLU A 85 8.71 4.44 8.38
CA GLU A 85 8.51 4.83 9.78
C GLU A 85 7.26 4.20 10.41
N ILE A 86 6.16 4.11 9.64
CA ILE A 86 4.93 3.46 10.09
C ILE A 86 5.16 1.95 10.28
N GLU A 87 5.86 1.30 9.34
CA GLU A 87 6.17 -0.13 9.41
C GLU A 87 6.93 -0.48 10.69
N LYS A 88 7.91 0.34 11.10
CA LYS A 88 8.65 0.15 12.36
C LYS A 88 7.78 0.20 13.62
N ARG A 89 6.63 0.89 13.54
CA ARG A 89 5.69 1.10 14.65
C ARG A 89 4.48 0.16 14.61
N SER A 90 4.19 -0.43 13.47
CA SER A 90 3.05 -1.32 13.24
C SER A 90 3.50 -2.49 12.36
N ASP A 91 3.14 -2.48 11.08
CA ASP A 91 3.42 -3.52 10.11
C ASP A 91 3.34 -2.96 8.69
N THR A 92 3.85 -3.73 7.72
CA THR A 92 3.93 -3.36 6.30
C THR A 92 2.54 -3.09 5.70
N LYS A 93 1.51 -3.83 6.12
CA LYS A 93 0.15 -3.69 5.58
C LYS A 93 -0.44 -2.36 5.99
N THR A 94 -0.34 -1.98 7.26
CA THR A 94 -0.76 -0.68 7.76
C THR A 94 0.05 0.46 7.13
N ALA A 95 1.35 0.31 6.97
CA ALA A 95 2.17 1.29 6.27
C ALA A 95 1.68 1.51 4.83
N GLY A 96 1.49 0.43 4.07
CA GLY A 96 0.97 0.45 2.71
C GLY A 96 -0.43 1.08 2.62
N CYS A 97 -1.36 0.70 3.50
CA CYS A 97 -2.72 1.26 3.50
C CYS A 97 -2.74 2.76 3.84
N THR A 98 -1.71 3.27 4.53
CA THR A 98 -1.61 4.69 4.87
C THR A 98 -1.14 5.53 3.68
N VAL A 99 -0.22 5.01 2.86
CA VAL A 99 0.46 5.77 1.78
C VAL A 99 0.06 5.39 0.35
N LEU A 100 -0.49 4.18 0.15
CA LEU A 100 -1.01 3.66 -1.13
C LEU A 100 -2.45 3.12 -0.99
N PRO A 101 -3.38 3.88 -0.37
CA PRO A 101 -4.73 3.38 -0.10
C PRO A 101 -5.55 3.00 -1.34
N SER A 102 -5.37 3.70 -2.46
CA SER A 102 -6.06 3.43 -3.74
C SER A 102 -5.57 2.12 -4.39
N TYR A 103 -4.35 1.69 -4.08
CA TYR A 103 -3.74 0.48 -4.62
C TYR A 103 -3.72 -0.69 -3.63
N ALA A 104 -4.22 -0.50 -2.41
CA ALA A 104 -4.33 -1.54 -1.39
C ALA A 104 -5.09 -2.81 -1.82
N PRO A 105 -6.14 -2.77 -2.67
CA PRO A 105 -6.79 -3.98 -3.17
C PRO A 105 -5.84 -4.94 -3.90
N LEU A 106 -4.70 -4.42 -4.40
CA LEU A 106 -3.70 -5.21 -5.11
C LEU A 106 -2.67 -5.86 -4.17
N PHE A 107 -2.66 -5.52 -2.86
CA PHE A 107 -1.65 -6.03 -1.94
C PHE A 107 -1.66 -7.56 -1.82
N PHE A 108 -2.81 -8.19 -2.05
CA PHE A 108 -2.99 -9.64 -1.98
C PHE A 108 -3.33 -10.28 -3.33
N SER A 109 -3.16 -9.52 -4.42
CA SER A 109 -3.35 -10.03 -5.78
C SER A 109 -2.14 -10.84 -6.23
N ASP A 110 -2.31 -11.66 -7.27
CA ASP A 110 -1.22 -12.45 -7.86
C ASP A 110 -0.24 -11.58 -8.67
N ASP A 111 0.92 -12.17 -8.98
CA ASP A 111 2.01 -11.50 -9.72
C ASP A 111 1.56 -10.98 -11.09
N GLU A 112 0.77 -11.75 -11.84
CA GLU A 112 0.33 -11.38 -13.19
C GLU A 112 -0.58 -10.15 -13.14
N THR A 113 -1.56 -10.16 -12.24
CA THR A 113 -2.48 -9.05 -12.01
C THR A 113 -1.73 -7.76 -11.64
N VAL A 114 -0.80 -7.83 -10.69
CA VAL A 114 -0.04 -6.65 -10.26
C VAL A 114 0.91 -6.17 -11.35
N LEU A 115 1.63 -7.05 -12.03
CA LEU A 115 2.54 -6.67 -13.12
C LEU A 115 1.80 -6.00 -14.27
N LYS A 116 0.64 -6.54 -14.67
CA LYS A 116 -0.21 -5.89 -15.67
C LYS A 116 -0.60 -4.49 -15.22
N LYS A 117 -0.97 -4.32 -13.94
CA LYS A 117 -1.31 -3.00 -13.42
C LYS A 117 -0.12 -2.03 -13.43
N MET A 118 1.07 -2.50 -13.07
CA MET A 118 2.29 -1.67 -13.13
C MET A 118 2.57 -1.22 -14.58
N GLN A 119 2.39 -2.09 -15.57
CA GLN A 119 2.54 -1.75 -16.98
C GLN A 119 1.55 -0.68 -17.43
N GLU A 120 0.28 -0.78 -17.01
CA GLU A 120 -0.72 0.25 -17.28
C GLU A 120 -0.29 1.61 -16.72
N ILE A 121 0.20 1.66 -15.47
CA ILE A 121 0.62 2.89 -14.80
C ILE A 121 1.81 3.54 -15.52
N VAL A 122 2.79 2.76 -15.97
CA VAL A 122 3.94 3.30 -16.73
C VAL A 122 3.52 3.84 -18.10
N ASN A 123 2.50 3.25 -18.73
CA ASN A 123 2.05 3.63 -20.06
C ASN A 123 1.06 4.82 -20.10
N GLN A 124 0.47 5.23 -18.97
CA GLN A 124 -0.45 6.36 -18.87
C GLN A 124 0.26 7.73 -18.89
N GLN A 125 1.18 7.95 -19.86
CA GLN A 125 1.95 9.20 -20.01
C GLN A 125 1.08 10.41 -20.34
#